data_AF-A0AB36IVJ7-F1
#
_entry.id   AF-A0AB36IVJ7-F1
#
_cell.length_a   1.000
_cell.length_b   1.000
_cell.length_c   1.000
_cell.angle_alpha   90.00
_cell.angle_beta   90.00
_cell.angle_gamma   90.00
#
_symmetry.space_group_name_H-M   'P 1'
#
loop_
_entity.id
_entity.type
_entity.pdbx_description
1 polymer ?
#
loop_
_entity_poly.entity_id
_entity_poly.type
_entity_poly.pdbx_seq_one_letter_code
_entity_poly.pdbx_strand_id
1 'polypeptide(L)'
;MRLTVVLFDGFTALDVVGGYEVLANVPGMEVEFVAAAPGVIAADTRRLGLLAYRGIDAIASTDILYVPGGPGVCAALADPGLLGWLARMHAATTWTVGICNGVALLAAAGILDGVSVTTNWGWRDRVASYGVDVVPDRFHRDGRIVTGAGVSASIDAGLFLAGLIAGDEMARLVQLGIEYFPAPPAFARTAVTEVPDSEKQLLLAFESGPAIERLATAEPPWSGVTA
;
A
#
# COMPACT_ATOMS: atom_id res chain seq x y z
N MET A 1 10.55 5.05 -16.03
CA MET A 1 9.14 5.03 -15.63
C MET A 1 8.98 5.85 -14.37
N ARG A 2 7.84 6.50 -14.17
CA ARG A 2 7.53 7.25 -12.97
C ARG A 2 6.64 6.44 -12.02
N LEU A 3 7.10 6.28 -10.79
CA LEU A 3 6.37 5.68 -9.68
C LEU A 3 5.92 6.76 -8.72
N THR A 4 4.61 6.96 -8.63
CA THR A 4 3.99 7.90 -7.68
C THR A 4 3.40 7.12 -6.52
N VAL A 5 3.98 7.29 -5.34
CA VAL A 5 3.56 6.64 -4.10
C VAL A 5 2.71 7.61 -3.28
N VAL A 6 1.47 7.22 -3.01
CA VAL A 6 0.51 8.02 -2.26
C VAL A 6 0.77 7.85 -0.77
N LEU A 7 0.95 8.96 -0.05
CA LEU A 7 1.02 9.03 1.39
C LEU A 7 -0.24 9.72 1.93
N PHE A 8 -0.75 9.21 3.06
CA PHE A 8 -1.84 9.80 3.84
C PHE A 8 -1.57 9.58 5.32
N ASP A 9 -2.05 10.46 6.20
CA ASP A 9 -1.79 10.31 7.64
C ASP A 9 -2.22 8.93 8.15
N GLY A 10 -1.32 8.24 8.85
CA GLY A 10 -1.57 6.90 9.37
C GLY A 10 -1.42 5.78 8.33
N PHE A 11 -0.68 5.99 7.25
CA PHE A 11 -0.24 4.90 6.37
C PHE A 11 0.64 3.89 7.14
N THR A 12 0.61 2.62 6.76
CA THR A 12 1.54 1.63 7.32
C THR A 12 2.87 1.70 6.60
N ALA A 13 3.96 1.91 7.35
CA ALA A 13 5.27 2.18 6.77
C ALA A 13 5.73 1.08 5.80
N LEU A 14 5.58 -0.19 6.18
CA LEU A 14 6.03 -1.34 5.39
C LEU A 14 5.19 -1.56 4.12
N ASP A 15 3.92 -1.13 4.09
CA ASP A 15 3.12 -1.12 2.88
C ASP A 15 3.74 -0.19 1.82
N VAL A 16 4.32 0.92 2.25
CA VAL A 16 5.04 1.86 1.38
C VAL A 16 6.43 1.32 1.06
N VAL A 17 7.28 1.21 2.09
CA VAL A 17 8.73 1.06 1.88
C VAL A 17 9.09 -0.29 1.29
N GLY A 18 8.30 -1.35 1.53
CA GLY A 18 8.62 -2.68 0.99
C GLY A 18 8.55 -2.75 -0.52
N GLY A 19 7.44 -2.33 -1.13
CA GLY A 19 7.32 -2.30 -2.59
C GLY A 19 8.11 -1.15 -3.23
N TYR A 20 8.21 -0.01 -2.55
CA TYR A 20 9.11 1.08 -2.96
C TYR A 20 10.55 0.60 -3.11
N GLU A 21 11.11 -0.08 -2.11
CA GLU A 21 12.50 -0.52 -2.12
C GLU A 21 12.78 -1.41 -3.33
N VAL A 22 11.85 -2.31 -3.66
CA VAL A 22 12.00 -3.17 -4.84
C VAL A 22 11.91 -2.37 -6.14
N LEU A 23 10.86 -1.56 -6.31
CA LEU A 23 10.60 -0.88 -7.57
C LEU A 23 11.58 0.26 -7.86
N ALA A 24 12.08 0.93 -6.82
CA ALA A 24 13.09 1.98 -6.94
C ALA A 24 14.43 1.44 -7.49
N ASN A 25 14.73 0.15 -7.26
CA ASN A 25 15.92 -0.51 -7.77
C ASN A 25 15.77 -1.02 -9.23
N VAL A 26 14.60 -0.84 -9.86
CA VAL A 26 14.44 -1.09 -11.30
C VAL A 26 15.11 0.05 -12.11
N PRO A 27 16.02 -0.24 -13.06
CA PRO A 27 16.73 0.80 -13.80
C PRO A 27 15.80 1.79 -14.50
N GLY A 28 16.07 3.09 -14.32
CA GLY A 28 15.26 4.16 -14.92
C GLY A 28 13.92 4.44 -14.22
N MET A 29 13.73 3.92 -13.00
CA MET A 29 12.59 4.30 -12.15
C MET A 29 12.84 5.68 -11.52
N GLU A 30 11.91 6.61 -11.73
CA GLU A 30 11.81 7.87 -10.99
C GLU A 30 10.72 7.73 -9.92
N VAL A 31 11.06 7.91 -8.65
CA VAL A 31 10.11 7.78 -7.55
C VAL A 31 9.72 9.16 -6.99
N GLU A 32 8.45 9.38 -6.77
CA GLU A 32 7.94 10.52 -6.00
C GLU A 32 6.94 10.08 -4.92
N PHE A 33 7.10 10.64 -3.72
CA PHE A 33 6.12 10.56 -2.65
C PHE A 33 5.21 11.79 -2.70
N VAL A 34 3.90 11.56 -2.68
CA VAL A 34 2.89 12.61 -2.80
C VAL A 34 1.83 12.46 -1.72
N ALA A 35 1.23 13.56 -1.30
CA ALA A 35 0.13 13.57 -0.34
C ALA A 35 -0.83 14.71 -0.67
N ALA A 36 -1.91 14.89 0.11
CA ALA A 36 -2.81 16.03 -0.07
C ALA A 36 -2.06 17.37 -0.14
N ALA A 37 -1.04 17.53 0.70
CA ALA A 37 -0.11 18.66 0.67
C ALA A 37 1.34 18.18 0.86
N PRO A 38 2.35 18.93 0.36
CA PRO A 38 3.75 18.64 0.65
C PRO A 38 4.05 18.70 2.16
N GLY A 39 4.97 17.87 2.63
CA GLY A 39 5.39 17.83 4.03
C GLY A 39 5.69 16.42 4.53
N VAL A 40 6.09 16.32 5.80
CA VAL A 40 6.33 15.01 6.44
C VAL A 40 4.99 14.41 6.85
N ILE A 41 4.61 13.31 6.21
CA ILE A 41 3.38 12.56 6.52
C ILE A 41 3.72 11.47 7.53
N ALA A 42 2.94 11.39 8.61
CA ALA A 42 3.18 10.43 9.67
C ALA A 42 2.64 9.03 9.30
N ALA A 43 3.45 8.01 9.56
CA ALA A 43 3.02 6.62 9.54
C ALA A 43 2.18 6.27 10.79
N ASP A 44 1.55 5.11 10.76
CA ASP A 44 0.65 4.55 11.78
C ASP A 44 1.20 4.46 13.22
N THR A 45 2.53 4.37 13.38
CA THR A 45 3.17 4.40 14.70
C THR A 45 3.34 5.82 15.26
N ARG A 46 3.16 6.85 14.43
CA ARG A 46 3.43 8.27 14.73
C ARG A 46 4.89 8.58 15.10
N ARG A 47 5.81 7.63 14.88
CA ARG A 47 7.26 7.77 15.14
C ARG A 47 8.12 7.77 13.89
N LEU A 48 7.57 7.30 12.77
CA LEU A 48 8.18 7.38 11.44
C LEU A 48 7.34 8.30 10.56
N GLY A 49 7.99 9.15 9.78
CA GLY A 49 7.35 9.97 8.77
C GLY A 49 8.13 9.92 7.46
N LEU A 50 7.41 10.06 6.35
CA LEU A 50 8.00 10.16 5.01
C LEU A 50 7.68 11.54 4.43
N LEU A 51 8.67 12.14 3.77
CA LEU A 51 8.50 13.43 3.10
C LEU A 51 7.73 13.25 1.80
N ALA A 52 6.53 13.82 1.72
CA ALA A 52 5.84 14.07 0.46
C ALA A 52 6.44 15.34 -0.18
N TYR A 53 7.13 15.18 -1.32
CA TYR A 53 7.78 16.30 -2.00
C TYR A 53 6.77 17.26 -2.63
N ARG A 54 5.59 16.76 -2.99
CA ARG A 54 4.56 17.49 -3.76
C ARG A 54 3.16 17.12 -3.27
N GLY A 55 2.23 18.04 -3.47
CA GLY A 55 0.81 17.79 -3.34
C GLY A 55 0.29 16.99 -4.54
N ILE A 56 -0.75 16.18 -4.33
CA ILE A 56 -1.40 15.39 -5.39
C ILE A 56 -1.85 16.23 -6.58
N ASP A 57 -2.30 17.47 -6.36
CA ASP A 57 -2.75 18.38 -7.43
C ASP A 57 -1.64 18.81 -8.38
N ALA A 58 -0.38 18.63 -7.98
CA ALA A 58 0.78 18.94 -8.82
C ALA A 58 1.14 17.78 -9.78
N ILE A 59 0.49 16.61 -9.65
CA ILE A 59 0.78 15.42 -10.45
C ILE A 59 -0.16 15.37 -11.65
N ALA A 60 0.40 15.49 -12.85
CA ALA A 60 -0.36 15.43 -14.10
C ALA A 60 -0.55 13.98 -14.61
N SER A 61 0.47 13.14 -14.44
CA SER A 61 0.49 11.75 -14.90
C SER A 61 1.55 10.94 -14.14
N THR A 62 1.36 9.63 -14.10
CA THR A 62 2.33 8.68 -13.56
C THR A 62 2.25 7.37 -14.34
N ASP A 63 3.37 6.64 -14.45
CA ASP A 63 3.34 5.33 -15.08
C ASP A 63 2.82 4.28 -14.09
N ILE A 64 3.15 4.43 -12.81
CA ILE A 64 2.77 3.52 -11.72
C ILE A 64 2.16 4.32 -10.58
N LEU A 65 0.86 4.13 -10.36
CA LEU A 65 0.18 4.63 -9.17
C LEU A 65 0.28 3.59 -8.06
N TYR A 66 0.84 3.95 -6.91
CA TYR A 66 1.03 3.04 -5.78
C TYR A 66 0.28 3.51 -4.54
N VAL A 67 -0.68 2.70 -4.07
CA VAL A 67 -1.58 3.02 -2.96
C VAL A 67 -1.34 2.05 -1.79
N PRO A 68 -0.72 2.51 -0.69
CA PRO A 68 -0.49 1.69 0.50
C PRO A 68 -1.76 1.57 1.36
N GLY A 69 -1.72 0.68 2.35
CA GLY A 69 -2.72 0.59 3.40
C GLY A 69 -2.31 1.31 4.70
N GLY A 70 -3.04 0.97 5.76
CA GLY A 70 -2.85 1.45 7.13
C GLY A 70 -4.16 1.83 7.81
N PRO A 71 -4.13 2.10 9.13
CA PRO A 71 -5.29 2.58 9.87
C PRO A 71 -5.85 3.92 9.34
N GLY A 72 -5.01 4.74 8.71
CA GLY A 72 -5.40 5.99 8.05
C GLY A 72 -6.39 5.82 6.89
N VAL A 73 -6.53 4.61 6.33
CA VAL A 73 -7.48 4.30 5.24
C VAL A 73 -8.90 4.68 5.61
N CYS A 74 -9.31 4.53 6.87
CA CYS A 74 -10.66 4.90 7.32
C CYS A 74 -10.96 6.39 7.09
N ALA A 75 -10.01 7.28 7.36
CA ALA A 75 -10.16 8.72 7.11
C ALA A 75 -10.01 9.03 5.62
N ALA A 76 -9.06 8.37 4.93
CA ALA A 76 -8.83 8.57 3.50
C ALA A 76 -10.04 8.14 2.63
N LEU A 77 -10.83 7.14 3.05
CA LEU A 77 -12.09 6.76 2.41
C LEU A 77 -13.16 7.85 2.45
N ALA A 78 -13.05 8.81 3.38
CA ALA A 78 -13.97 9.94 3.50
C ALA A 78 -13.48 11.19 2.74
N ASP A 79 -12.34 11.12 2.05
CA ASP A 79 -11.76 12.23 1.28
C ASP A 79 -12.13 12.10 -0.22
N PRO A 80 -13.16 12.80 -0.70
CA PRO A 80 -13.54 12.76 -2.11
C PRO A 80 -12.47 13.38 -3.03
N GLY A 81 -11.62 14.27 -2.52
CA GLY A 81 -10.52 14.87 -3.27
C GLY A 81 -9.47 13.83 -3.62
N LEU A 82 -9.05 13.03 -2.62
CA LEU A 82 -8.13 11.92 -2.82
C LEU A 82 -8.74 10.85 -3.74
N LEU A 83 -9.96 10.38 -3.48
CA LEU A 83 -10.59 9.33 -4.30
C LEU A 83 -10.75 9.78 -5.77
N GLY A 84 -11.19 11.02 -5.98
CA GLY A 84 -11.29 11.59 -7.32
C GLY A 84 -9.92 11.73 -8.00
N TRP A 85 -8.87 12.06 -7.26
CA TRP A 85 -7.50 12.12 -7.79
C TRP A 85 -6.98 10.73 -8.18
N LEU A 86 -7.21 9.70 -7.35
CA LEU A 86 -6.83 8.32 -7.66
C LEU A 86 -7.47 7.85 -8.97
N ALA A 87 -8.78 8.08 -9.14
CA ALA A 87 -9.49 7.72 -10.36
C ALA A 87 -8.90 8.42 -11.61
N ARG A 88 -8.59 9.72 -11.50
CA ARG A 88 -7.96 10.49 -12.59
C ARG A 88 -6.58 9.96 -12.95
N MET A 89 -5.74 9.69 -11.95
CA MET A 89 -4.39 9.18 -12.18
C MET A 89 -4.43 7.79 -12.82
N HIS A 90 -5.25 6.89 -12.28
CA HIS A 90 -5.41 5.52 -12.78
C HIS A 90 -5.64 5.49 -14.30
N ALA A 91 -6.50 6.38 -14.82
CA ALA A 91 -6.85 6.45 -16.24
C ALA A 91 -5.62 6.49 -17.16
N ALA A 92 -4.57 7.21 -16.76
CA ALA A 92 -3.34 7.39 -17.53
C ALA A 92 -2.20 6.43 -17.16
N THR A 93 -2.38 5.58 -16.14
CA THR A 93 -1.30 4.68 -15.68
C THR A 93 -1.04 3.50 -16.61
N THR A 94 0.22 3.06 -16.63
CA THR A 94 0.60 1.74 -17.12
C THR A 94 0.29 0.66 -16.08
N TRP A 95 0.49 0.96 -14.79
CA TRP A 95 0.19 0.06 -13.68
C TRP A 95 -0.47 0.80 -12.51
N THR A 96 -1.38 0.12 -11.82
CA THR A 96 -1.90 0.56 -10.52
C THR A 96 -1.66 -0.53 -9.49
N VAL A 97 -1.07 -0.14 -8.37
CA VAL A 97 -0.70 -1.02 -7.27
C VAL A 97 -1.51 -0.66 -6.03
N GLY A 98 -2.15 -1.65 -5.41
CA GLY A 98 -2.83 -1.51 -4.13
C GLY A 98 -2.31 -2.53 -3.12
N ILE A 99 -1.90 -2.09 -1.93
CA ILE A 99 -1.38 -2.98 -0.89
C ILE A 99 -2.31 -2.99 0.31
N CYS A 100 -2.46 -4.16 0.95
CA CYS A 100 -3.19 -4.32 2.20
C CYS A 100 -4.62 -3.77 2.06
N ASN A 101 -5.11 -3.02 3.03
CA ASN A 101 -6.40 -2.36 2.98
C ASN A 101 -6.42 -1.07 2.12
N GLY A 102 -5.29 -0.64 1.55
CA GLY A 102 -5.23 0.44 0.55
C GLY A 102 -6.03 0.13 -0.71
N VAL A 103 -6.24 -1.15 -1.00
CA VAL A 103 -7.12 -1.65 -2.07
C VAL A 103 -8.56 -1.15 -1.91
N ALA A 104 -9.02 -0.88 -0.67
CA ALA A 104 -10.34 -0.29 -0.43
C ALA A 104 -10.44 1.15 -0.96
N LEU A 105 -9.34 1.91 -1.02
CA LEU A 105 -9.32 3.25 -1.65
C LEU A 105 -9.46 3.13 -3.16
N LEU A 106 -8.83 2.14 -3.78
CA LEU A 106 -8.99 1.85 -5.21
C LEU A 106 -10.44 1.45 -5.52
N ALA A 107 -11.04 0.58 -4.69
CA ALA A 107 -12.44 0.18 -4.81
C ALA A 107 -13.38 1.39 -4.71
N ALA A 108 -13.21 2.22 -3.67
CA ALA A 108 -14.03 3.41 -3.45
C ALA A 108 -13.85 4.48 -4.55
N ALA A 109 -12.70 4.50 -5.23
CA ALA A 109 -12.44 5.35 -6.38
C ALA A 109 -13.03 4.81 -7.71
N GLY A 110 -13.69 3.65 -7.70
CA GLY A 110 -14.26 3.01 -8.90
C GLY A 110 -13.19 2.42 -9.85
N ILE A 111 -11.97 2.19 -9.35
CA ILE A 111 -10.86 1.68 -10.18
C ILE A 111 -10.97 0.17 -10.42
N LEU A 112 -11.68 -0.55 -9.54
CA LEU A 112 -11.68 -2.01 -9.49
C LEU A 112 -12.90 -2.66 -10.18
N ASP A 113 -13.65 -1.91 -10.96
CA ASP A 113 -14.83 -2.41 -11.66
C ASP A 113 -14.45 -3.50 -12.67
N GLY A 114 -15.01 -4.70 -12.48
CA GLY A 114 -14.82 -5.84 -13.40
C GLY A 114 -13.46 -6.53 -13.32
N VAL A 115 -12.66 -6.25 -12.28
CA VAL A 115 -11.39 -6.95 -12.02
C VAL A 115 -11.41 -7.71 -10.70
N SER A 116 -10.56 -8.71 -10.61
CA SER A 116 -10.28 -9.46 -9.37
C SER A 116 -9.05 -8.89 -8.65
N VAL A 117 -9.05 -8.89 -7.32
CA VAL A 117 -7.97 -8.36 -6.47
C VAL A 117 -7.72 -9.22 -5.23
N THR A 118 -6.56 -9.06 -4.60
CA THR A 118 -6.35 -9.45 -3.19
C THR A 118 -6.27 -8.21 -2.30
N THR A 119 -6.40 -8.40 -0.99
CA THR A 119 -6.28 -7.34 0.03
C THR A 119 -5.89 -7.96 1.38
N ASN A 120 -5.73 -7.14 2.42
CA ASN A 120 -5.54 -7.62 3.78
C ASN A 120 -6.68 -8.57 4.19
N TRP A 121 -6.34 -9.66 4.87
CA TRP A 121 -7.29 -10.71 5.26
C TRP A 121 -8.50 -10.18 6.04
N GLY A 122 -8.32 -9.17 6.89
CA GLY A 122 -9.38 -8.55 7.69
C GLY A 122 -10.24 -7.55 6.92
N TRP A 123 -9.84 -7.19 5.69
CA TRP A 123 -10.52 -6.21 4.84
C TRP A 123 -11.18 -6.81 3.59
N ARG A 124 -11.11 -8.14 3.41
CA ARG A 124 -11.69 -8.82 2.24
C ARG A 124 -13.17 -8.53 2.08
N ASP A 125 -13.97 -8.68 3.15
CA ASP A 125 -15.41 -8.41 3.11
C ASP A 125 -15.72 -6.93 2.82
N ARG A 126 -14.89 -6.02 3.34
CA ARG A 126 -15.03 -4.59 3.08
C ARG A 126 -14.76 -4.26 1.61
N VAL A 127 -13.72 -4.82 1.01
CA VAL A 127 -13.43 -4.63 -0.42
C VAL A 127 -14.51 -5.30 -1.29
N ALA A 128 -14.92 -6.51 -0.95
CA ALA A 128 -15.99 -7.23 -1.65
C ALA A 128 -17.34 -6.50 -1.59
N SER A 129 -17.59 -5.70 -0.53
CA SER A 129 -18.82 -4.88 -0.42
C SER A 129 -18.96 -3.81 -1.51
N TYR A 130 -17.89 -3.50 -2.25
CA TYR A 130 -17.93 -2.64 -3.44
C TYR A 130 -18.27 -3.40 -4.73
N GLY A 131 -18.57 -4.71 -4.67
CA GLY A 131 -18.84 -5.54 -5.85
C GLY A 131 -17.58 -6.06 -6.55
N VAL A 132 -16.41 -5.97 -5.89
CA VAL A 132 -15.12 -6.43 -6.40
C VAL A 132 -14.92 -7.90 -6.06
N ASP A 133 -14.38 -8.69 -7.00
CA ASP A 133 -14.01 -10.10 -6.74
C ASP A 133 -12.69 -10.15 -5.94
N VAL A 134 -12.72 -10.76 -4.75
CA VAL A 134 -11.57 -10.79 -3.83
C VAL A 134 -11.03 -12.21 -3.69
N VAL A 135 -9.81 -12.43 -4.20
CA VAL A 135 -9.11 -13.72 -4.17
C VAL A 135 -8.15 -13.82 -2.96
N PRO A 136 -7.92 -15.02 -2.41
CA PRO A 136 -7.10 -15.19 -1.20
C PRO A 136 -5.58 -15.23 -1.47
N ASP A 137 -5.12 -14.65 -2.58
CA ASP A 137 -3.72 -14.69 -3.00
C ASP A 137 -2.83 -13.74 -2.18
N ARG A 138 -1.53 -14.02 -2.15
CA ARG A 138 -0.55 -13.16 -1.47
C ARG A 138 -0.30 -11.87 -2.25
N PHE A 139 -0.23 -11.99 -3.57
CA PHE A 139 -0.26 -10.90 -4.53
C PHE A 139 -1.05 -11.40 -5.74
N HIS A 140 -1.77 -10.52 -6.42
CA HIS A 140 -2.63 -10.86 -7.54
C HIS A 140 -2.53 -9.82 -8.64
N ARG A 141 -2.74 -10.24 -9.89
CA ARG A 141 -2.80 -9.34 -11.04
C ARG A 141 -4.03 -9.63 -11.88
N ASP A 142 -4.71 -8.55 -12.24
CA ASP A 142 -5.75 -8.53 -13.25
C ASP A 142 -5.57 -7.30 -14.15
N GLY A 143 -5.34 -7.52 -15.45
CA GLY A 143 -4.99 -6.47 -16.40
C GLY A 143 -3.75 -5.65 -15.98
N ARG A 144 -3.97 -4.35 -15.73
CA ARG A 144 -2.96 -3.38 -15.27
C ARG A 144 -2.96 -3.14 -13.77
N ILE A 145 -3.76 -3.88 -13.01
CA ILE A 145 -3.89 -3.75 -11.56
C ILE A 145 -3.10 -4.89 -10.91
N VAL A 146 -2.19 -4.53 -10.02
CA VAL A 146 -1.47 -5.46 -9.15
C VAL A 146 -1.88 -5.16 -7.72
N THR A 147 -2.29 -6.17 -6.97
CA THR A 147 -2.63 -6.00 -5.56
C THR A 147 -1.82 -6.94 -4.69
N GLY A 148 -1.42 -6.45 -3.51
CA GLY A 148 -0.76 -7.23 -2.47
C GLY A 148 -1.68 -7.39 -1.27
N ALA A 149 -1.59 -8.53 -0.60
CA ALA A 149 -2.29 -8.79 0.65
C ALA A 149 -1.70 -7.93 1.79
N GLY A 150 -1.73 -8.43 3.03
CA GLY A 150 -1.28 -7.66 4.19
C GLY A 150 0.20 -7.30 4.18
N VAL A 151 0.50 -6.02 4.33
CA VAL A 151 1.77 -5.44 4.80
C VAL A 151 3.02 -5.92 4.09
N SER A 152 3.62 -7.04 4.52
CA SER A 152 4.85 -7.59 3.94
C SER A 152 4.67 -8.08 2.50
N ALA A 153 3.42 -8.32 2.08
CA ALA A 153 3.10 -8.62 0.68
C ALA A 153 3.50 -7.48 -0.29
N SER A 154 3.78 -6.28 0.21
CA SER A 154 4.32 -5.17 -0.58
C SER A 154 5.63 -5.53 -1.30
N ILE A 155 6.50 -6.30 -0.65
CA ILE A 155 7.79 -6.73 -1.20
C ILE A 155 7.54 -7.73 -2.34
N ASP A 156 6.70 -8.74 -2.12
CA ASP A 156 6.42 -9.77 -3.11
C ASP A 156 5.67 -9.19 -4.33
N ALA A 157 4.69 -8.33 -4.11
CA ALA A 157 3.99 -7.61 -5.18
C ALA A 157 4.94 -6.69 -5.96
N GLY A 158 5.88 -6.04 -5.26
CA GLY A 158 6.95 -5.25 -5.88
C GLY A 158 7.86 -6.09 -6.77
N LEU A 159 8.33 -7.26 -6.30
CA LEU A 159 9.21 -8.15 -7.07
C LEU A 159 8.48 -8.73 -8.29
N PHE A 160 7.21 -9.12 -8.09
CA PHE A 160 6.36 -9.57 -9.17
C PHE A 160 6.20 -8.49 -10.25
N LEU A 161 5.89 -7.26 -9.87
CA LEU A 161 5.76 -6.15 -10.81
C LEU A 161 7.11 -5.78 -11.47
N ALA A 162 8.22 -5.84 -10.74
CA ALA A 162 9.56 -5.64 -11.32
C ALA A 162 9.85 -6.66 -12.43
N GLY A 163 9.45 -7.93 -12.25
CA GLY A 163 9.54 -8.95 -13.30
C GLY A 163 8.70 -8.63 -14.53
N LEU A 164 7.49 -8.09 -14.33
CA LEU A 164 6.62 -7.65 -15.43
C LEU A 164 7.17 -6.44 -16.20
N ILE A 165 7.91 -5.54 -15.52
CA ILE A 165 8.43 -4.30 -16.12
C ILE A 165 9.79 -4.53 -16.79
N ALA A 166 10.71 -5.23 -16.11
CA ALA A 166 12.12 -5.31 -16.49
C ALA A 166 12.63 -6.76 -16.70
N GLY A 167 11.73 -7.74 -16.64
CA GLY A 167 12.05 -9.16 -16.82
C GLY A 167 12.55 -9.85 -15.55
N ASP A 168 12.43 -11.17 -15.53
CA ASP A 168 12.75 -12.02 -14.39
C ASP A 168 14.23 -11.95 -13.96
N GLU A 169 15.14 -11.63 -14.89
CA GLU A 169 16.55 -11.44 -14.57
C GLU A 169 16.74 -10.23 -13.65
N MET A 170 16.13 -9.08 -14.00
CA MET A 170 16.20 -7.88 -13.17
C MET A 170 15.54 -8.09 -11.82
N ALA A 171 14.37 -8.74 -11.78
CA ALA A 171 13.68 -9.03 -10.52
C ALA A 171 14.55 -9.91 -9.59
N ARG A 172 15.26 -10.91 -10.13
CA ARG A 172 16.21 -11.74 -9.37
C ARG A 172 17.43 -10.97 -8.88
N LEU A 173 17.94 -10.00 -9.66
CA LEU A 173 19.03 -9.13 -9.22
C LEU A 173 18.59 -8.23 -8.07
N VAL A 174 17.39 -7.63 -8.15
CA VAL A 174 16.83 -6.84 -7.05
C VAL A 174 16.63 -7.71 -5.81
N GLN A 175 16.03 -8.90 -5.96
CA GLN A 175 15.87 -9.86 -4.87
C GLN A 175 17.20 -10.17 -4.17
N LEU A 176 18.26 -10.43 -4.95
CA LEU A 176 19.60 -10.67 -4.42
C LEU A 176 20.17 -9.42 -3.72
N GLY A 177 20.00 -8.24 -4.30
CA GLY A 177 20.52 -6.98 -3.77
C GLY A 177 19.93 -6.60 -2.41
N ILE A 178 18.67 -6.96 -2.14
CA ILE A 178 18.02 -6.76 -0.84
C ILE A 178 18.04 -8.02 0.05
N GLU A 179 18.75 -9.08 -0.38
CA GLU A 179 18.81 -10.40 0.28
C GLU A 179 17.42 -10.94 0.69
N TYR A 180 16.42 -10.78 -0.18
CA TYR A 180 15.06 -11.21 0.12
C TYR A 180 14.90 -12.74 0.00
N PHE A 181 15.32 -13.41 1.06
CA PHE A 181 15.21 -14.85 1.32
C PHE A 181 14.54 -15.04 2.69
N PRO A 182 13.22 -14.77 2.81
CA PRO A 182 12.56 -14.77 4.10
C PRO A 182 12.65 -16.14 4.77
N ALA A 183 13.10 -16.15 6.02
CA ALA A 183 13.13 -17.32 6.90
C ALA A 183 12.40 -16.98 8.21
N PRO A 184 11.05 -16.97 8.21
CA PRO A 184 10.28 -16.64 9.41
C PRO A 184 10.66 -17.56 10.60
N PRO A 185 10.65 -17.06 11.85
CA PRO A 185 10.99 -17.85 13.04
C PRO A 185 10.05 -19.05 13.26
N ALA A 186 10.43 -19.98 14.13
CA ALA A 186 9.72 -21.25 14.35
C ALA A 186 8.24 -21.13 14.79
N PHE A 187 7.80 -19.99 15.32
CA PHE A 187 6.39 -19.75 15.67
C PHE A 187 5.54 -19.33 14.46
N ALA A 188 6.16 -19.02 13.33
CA ALA A 188 5.47 -18.52 12.15
C ALA A 188 4.53 -19.58 11.57
N ARG A 189 3.37 -19.12 11.13
CA ARG A 189 2.39 -19.90 10.37
C ARG A 189 2.53 -19.58 8.89
N THR A 190 2.17 -20.52 8.03
CA THR A 190 2.37 -20.39 6.57
C THR A 190 1.17 -19.75 5.87
N ALA A 191 -0.01 -19.80 6.49
CA ALA A 191 -1.24 -19.23 5.93
C ALA A 191 -2.15 -18.63 7.01
N VAL A 192 -2.97 -17.64 6.61
CA VAL A 192 -3.99 -17.03 7.48
C VAL A 192 -5.02 -18.05 7.99
N THR A 193 -5.28 -19.10 7.20
CA THR A 193 -6.20 -20.19 7.56
C THR A 193 -5.71 -21.03 8.74
N GLU A 194 -4.40 -21.02 9.03
CA GLU A 194 -3.82 -21.72 10.19
C GLU A 194 -3.94 -20.91 11.49
N VAL A 195 -4.31 -19.63 11.40
CA VAL A 195 -4.40 -18.74 12.58
C VAL A 195 -5.74 -18.98 13.29
N PRO A 196 -5.74 -19.23 14.62
CA PRO A 196 -6.98 -19.34 15.40
C PRO A 196 -7.82 -18.07 15.35
N ASP A 197 -9.14 -18.22 15.36
CA ASP A 197 -10.03 -17.06 15.28
C ASP A 197 -9.91 -16.13 16.49
N SER A 198 -9.58 -16.66 17.68
CA SER A 198 -9.30 -15.83 18.86
C SER A 198 -8.13 -14.86 18.63
N GLU A 199 -7.07 -15.29 17.95
CA GLU A 199 -5.92 -14.44 17.61
C GLU A 199 -6.29 -13.41 16.53
N LYS A 200 -7.06 -13.82 15.52
CA LYS A 200 -7.58 -12.90 14.50
C LYS A 200 -8.45 -11.81 15.13
N GLN A 201 -9.37 -12.18 16.02
CA GLN A 201 -10.25 -11.23 16.71
C GLN A 201 -9.49 -10.29 17.62
N LEU A 202 -8.44 -10.77 18.29
CA LEU A 202 -7.57 -9.92 19.09
C LEU A 202 -6.88 -8.84 18.23
N LEU A 203 -6.35 -9.25 17.07
CA LEU A 203 -5.71 -8.33 16.13
C LEU A 203 -6.71 -7.30 15.57
N LEU A 204 -7.90 -7.75 15.13
CA LEU A 204 -8.95 -6.83 14.64
C LEU A 204 -9.38 -5.83 15.71
N ALA A 205 -9.55 -6.27 16.96
CA ALA A 205 -9.89 -5.38 18.08
C ALA A 205 -8.81 -4.32 18.32
N PHE A 206 -7.54 -4.69 18.21
CA PHE A 206 -6.41 -3.76 18.30
C PHE A 206 -6.42 -2.73 17.15
N GLU A 207 -6.63 -3.18 15.92
CA GLU A 207 -6.66 -2.33 14.73
C GLU A 207 -7.85 -1.37 14.73
N SER A 208 -9.02 -1.80 15.21
CA SER A 208 -10.23 -0.97 15.24
C SER A 208 -10.33 0.00 16.43
N GLY A 209 -9.50 -0.16 17.45
CA GLY A 209 -9.52 0.67 18.66
C GLY A 209 -8.17 1.34 18.92
N PRO A 210 -7.24 0.68 19.63
CA PRO A 210 -5.93 1.25 19.98
C PRO A 210 -5.14 1.86 18.83
N ALA A 211 -5.14 1.26 17.64
CA ALA A 211 -4.43 1.81 16.48
C ALA A 211 -5.05 3.15 16.01
N ILE A 212 -6.38 3.23 15.97
CA ILE A 212 -7.12 4.45 15.62
C ILE A 212 -6.97 5.51 16.71
N GLU A 213 -7.06 5.12 17.98
CA GLU A 213 -6.86 6.03 19.12
C GLU A 213 -5.47 6.66 19.11
N ARG A 214 -4.43 5.88 18.75
CA ARG A 214 -3.07 6.42 18.56
C ARG A 214 -3.03 7.49 17.50
N LEU A 215 -3.74 7.31 16.37
CA LEU A 215 -3.83 8.36 15.36
C LEU A 215 -4.54 9.61 15.92
N ALA A 216 -5.57 9.45 16.74
CA ALA A 216 -6.26 10.61 17.31
C ALA A 216 -5.43 11.37 18.36
N THR A 217 -4.55 10.69 19.09
CA THR A 217 -3.97 11.23 20.35
C THR A 217 -2.46 11.47 20.33
N ALA A 218 -1.69 10.75 19.51
CA ALA A 218 -0.24 10.79 19.56
C ALA A 218 0.34 11.75 18.52
N GLU A 219 0.81 12.93 18.93
CA GLU A 219 1.50 13.83 18.01
C GLU A 219 2.85 13.27 17.54
N PRO A 220 3.17 13.39 16.25
CA PRO A 220 4.50 13.08 15.75
C PRO A 220 5.58 13.96 16.43
N PRO A 221 6.77 13.41 16.72
CA PRO A 221 7.82 14.15 17.42
C PRO A 221 8.39 15.33 16.61
N TRP A 222 8.13 15.39 15.30
CA TRP A 222 8.55 16.48 14.42
C TRP A 222 7.51 17.58 14.24
N SER A 223 6.31 17.48 14.84
CA SER A 223 5.25 18.50 14.67
C SER A 223 5.65 19.91 15.14
N GLY A 224 6.65 20.02 16.01
CA GLY A 224 7.23 21.29 16.47
C GLY A 224 8.62 21.61 15.90
N VAL A 225 9.14 20.78 14.99
CA VAL A 225 10.45 21.00 14.37
C VAL A 225 10.25 21.86 13.13
N THR A 226 10.52 23.15 13.24
CA THR A 226 10.61 24.04 12.07
C THR A 226 11.90 23.74 11.31
N ALA A 227 11.80 23.60 9.98
CA ALA A 227 12.95 23.46 9.08
C ALA A 227 13.86 24.69 9.10
#